data_AF-A0A946THU1-F1
#
_entry.id   AF-A0A946THU1-F1
#
_cell.length_a   1.000
_cell.length_b   1.000
_cell.length_c   1.000
_cell.angle_alpha   90.00
_cell.angle_beta   90.00
_cell.angle_gamma   90.00
#
_symmetry.space_group_name_H-M   'P 1'
#
loop_
_entity.id
_entity.type
_entity.pdbx_description
1 polymer ?
#
loop_
_entity_poly.entity_id
_entity_poly.type
_entity_poly.pdbx_seq_one_letter_code
_entity_poly.pdbx_strand_id
1 'polypeptide(L)'
;MALNNSERIGRSLEALRVGLSPYFIREVRTKFKDEVWMAESWHALENKPQYKEAQILLEADVDEFAEKVEVNALLQLVRRYDRDVFFEKLGHVGKTYLSEIQSARNKWAYQETFSVIDAHRVVDTITRFLEMISSEQAIVTEEHARILLRTRYDEEAKQSQRRTKNKQTALFTIPEGLKPWREVILPHTDVSEGSYQQAEFAADLSKVVDGTANEEYKNPKEFFKRTYVTKGMLELLVAANKRMNSKGGDPVIQLKTAFGGGKTHSMLALYHMFSGDISLADIPNGIDIKSASGIDSINKVNRA
;
A
#
# COMPACT_ATOMS: atom_id res chain seq x y z
N MET A 1 23.52 19.49 0.23
CA MET A 1 22.30 19.63 1.07
C MET A 1 21.14 18.96 0.36
N ALA A 2 20.24 18.28 1.08
CA ALA A 2 19.06 17.66 0.46
C ALA A 2 18.07 18.76 0.03
N LEU A 3 17.66 18.76 -1.23
CA LEU A 3 16.72 19.74 -1.77
C LEU A 3 15.33 19.55 -1.18
N ASN A 4 14.71 20.66 -0.76
CA ASN A 4 13.30 20.70 -0.36
C ASN A 4 12.38 20.44 -1.58
N ASN A 5 11.15 19.98 -1.36
CA ASN A 5 10.15 19.71 -2.39
C ASN A 5 9.92 20.95 -3.28
N SER A 6 9.78 22.14 -2.69
CA SER A 6 9.60 23.39 -3.43
C SER A 6 10.84 23.74 -4.29
N GLU A 7 12.05 23.48 -3.79
CA GLU A 7 13.29 23.70 -4.55
C GLU A 7 13.40 22.75 -5.75
N ARG A 8 12.96 21.48 -5.59
CA ARG A 8 12.92 20.51 -6.70
C ARG A 8 11.93 20.91 -7.77
N ILE A 9 10.76 21.42 -7.38
CA ILE A 9 9.78 21.98 -8.32
C ILE A 9 10.40 23.17 -9.05
N GLY A 10 11.04 24.11 -8.34
CA GLY A 10 11.72 25.26 -8.94
C GLY A 10 12.77 24.86 -9.98
N ARG A 11 13.63 23.88 -9.66
CA ARG A 11 14.60 23.35 -10.63
C ARG A 11 13.97 22.64 -11.82
N SER A 12 12.82 21.99 -11.62
CA SER A 12 12.09 21.32 -12.70
C SER A 12 11.36 22.33 -13.60
N LEU A 13 10.87 23.45 -13.03
CA LEU A 13 10.36 24.59 -13.80
C LEU A 13 11.46 25.29 -14.59
N GLU A 14 12.68 25.35 -14.06
CA GLU A 14 13.84 25.86 -14.79
C GLU A 14 14.22 24.93 -15.96
N ALA A 15 14.28 23.62 -15.72
CA ALA A 15 14.48 22.64 -16.79
C ALA A 15 13.38 22.72 -17.86
N LEU A 16 12.12 22.96 -17.45
CA LEU A 16 11.02 23.22 -18.36
C LEU A 16 11.27 24.45 -19.23
N ARG A 17 11.68 25.56 -18.63
CA ARG A 17 12.00 26.82 -19.32
C ARG A 17 13.08 26.59 -20.37
N VAL A 18 14.20 25.99 -19.98
CA VAL A 18 15.33 25.67 -20.88
C VAL A 18 14.90 24.75 -22.02
N GLY A 19 14.07 23.74 -21.74
CA GLY A 19 13.59 22.79 -22.75
C GLY A 19 12.53 23.34 -23.69
N LEU A 20 11.64 24.19 -23.19
CA LEU A 20 10.49 24.72 -23.92
C LEU A 20 10.83 25.95 -24.76
N SER A 21 11.79 26.79 -24.34
CA SER A 21 12.22 27.97 -25.09
C SER A 21 12.60 27.68 -26.54
N PRO A 22 13.54 26.76 -26.84
CA PRO A 22 13.94 26.48 -28.23
C PRO A 22 12.81 25.84 -29.04
N TYR A 23 11.99 25.00 -28.40
CA TYR A 23 10.81 24.41 -29.04
C TYR A 23 9.80 25.49 -29.44
N PHE A 24 9.47 26.40 -28.52
CA PHE A 24 8.56 27.52 -28.78
C PHE A 24 9.03 28.36 -29.96
N ILE A 25 10.30 28.78 -29.95
CA ILE A 25 10.89 29.60 -31.01
C ILE A 25 10.82 28.89 -32.36
N ARG A 26 11.19 27.61 -32.41
CA ARG A 26 11.18 26.80 -33.64
C ARG A 26 9.78 26.70 -34.24
N GLU A 27 8.78 26.33 -33.45
CA GLU A 27 7.42 26.13 -33.96
C GLU A 27 6.79 27.45 -34.41
N VAL A 28 6.99 28.52 -33.64
CA VAL A 28 6.49 29.87 -33.99
C VAL A 28 7.12 30.36 -35.30
N ARG A 29 8.45 30.27 -35.45
CA ARG A 29 9.14 30.65 -36.71
C ARG A 29 8.72 29.80 -37.90
N THR A 30 8.45 28.51 -37.68
CA THR A 30 8.02 27.60 -38.75
C THR A 30 6.63 27.97 -39.27
N LYS A 31 5.74 28.42 -38.38
CA LYS A 31 4.37 28.82 -38.73
C LYS A 31 4.34 30.21 -39.38
N PHE A 32 5.00 31.19 -38.78
CA PHE A 32 4.92 32.59 -39.17
C PHE A 32 6.16 33.02 -39.96
N LYS A 33 6.44 32.36 -41.09
CA LYS A 33 7.66 32.51 -41.92
C LYS A 33 8.07 33.96 -42.28
N ASP A 34 7.22 34.95 -42.05
CA ASP A 34 7.46 36.39 -42.23
C ASP A 34 7.55 37.14 -40.88
N GLU A 35 8.54 38.03 -40.74
CA GLU A 35 8.74 38.91 -39.55
C GLU A 35 7.51 39.77 -39.23
N VAL A 36 6.70 40.09 -40.25
CA VAL A 36 5.50 40.93 -40.14
C VAL A 36 4.42 40.27 -39.28
N TRP A 37 4.20 38.96 -39.44
CA TRP A 37 3.22 38.24 -38.63
C TRP A 37 3.70 38.04 -37.18
N MET A 38 5.00 37.89 -36.98
CA MET A 38 5.57 37.88 -35.63
C MET A 38 5.23 39.19 -34.91
N ALA A 39 5.55 40.34 -35.52
CA ALA A 39 5.24 41.65 -34.95
C ALA A 39 3.73 41.83 -34.66
N GLU A 40 2.84 41.51 -35.60
CA GLU A 40 1.38 41.60 -35.40
C GLU A 40 0.85 40.64 -34.32
N SER A 41 1.40 39.42 -34.25
CA SER A 41 1.06 38.43 -33.24
C SER A 41 1.50 38.88 -31.84
N TRP A 42 2.66 39.57 -31.74
CA TRP A 42 3.14 40.16 -30.50
C TRP A 42 2.37 41.41 -30.09
N HIS A 43 1.95 42.26 -31.03
CA HIS A 43 1.07 43.41 -30.76
C HIS A 43 -0.25 42.98 -30.10
N ALA A 44 -0.75 41.76 -30.38
CA ALA A 44 -1.94 41.21 -29.73
C ALA A 44 -1.73 40.76 -28.25
N LEU A 45 -0.52 40.90 -27.69
CA LEU A 45 -0.18 40.68 -26.28
C LEU A 45 -0.18 41.97 -25.45
N GLU A 46 -0.54 43.11 -26.06
CA GLU A 46 -0.54 44.41 -25.40
C GLU A 46 -1.43 44.46 -24.15
N ASN A 47 -0.88 45.13 -23.12
CA ASN A 47 -1.40 45.46 -21.79
C ASN A 47 -0.78 44.74 -20.57
N LYS A 48 0.18 43.80 -20.71
CA LYS A 48 0.93 43.28 -19.55
C LYS A 48 2.46 43.46 -19.67
N PRO A 49 3.15 44.00 -18.63
CA PRO A 49 4.60 44.25 -18.67
C PRO A 49 5.44 43.02 -19.03
N GLN A 50 5.09 41.84 -18.49
CA GLN A 50 5.86 40.61 -18.70
C GLN A 50 5.92 40.12 -20.15
N TYR A 51 4.96 40.50 -21.01
CA TYR A 51 4.98 40.12 -22.42
C TYR A 51 5.83 41.08 -23.25
N LYS A 52 5.89 42.35 -22.82
CA LYS A 52 6.72 43.35 -23.47
C LYS A 52 8.19 43.01 -23.34
N GLU A 53 8.63 42.56 -22.15
CA GLU A 53 9.99 42.08 -21.94
C GLU A 53 10.30 40.83 -22.77
N ALA A 54 9.39 39.84 -22.80
CA ALA A 54 9.57 38.64 -23.61
C ALA A 54 9.65 38.94 -25.12
N GLN A 55 8.87 39.90 -25.61
CA GLN A 55 8.93 40.36 -27.00
C GLN A 55 10.28 41.02 -27.31
N ILE A 56 10.69 42.00 -26.49
CA ILE A 56 11.96 42.71 -26.68
C ILE A 56 13.13 41.72 -26.70
N LEU A 57 13.13 40.75 -25.78
CA LEU A 57 14.17 39.72 -25.73
C LEU A 57 14.21 38.90 -27.03
N LEU A 58 13.06 38.46 -27.55
CA LEU A 58 13.01 37.63 -28.75
C LEU A 58 13.36 38.41 -30.04
N GLU A 59 13.00 39.69 -30.10
CA GLU A 59 13.36 40.59 -31.21
C GLU A 59 14.85 40.94 -31.19
N ALA A 60 15.46 41.04 -30.00
CA ALA A 60 16.87 41.34 -29.84
C ALA A 60 17.75 40.14 -30.20
N ASP A 61 17.53 38.99 -29.56
CA ASP A 61 18.33 37.78 -29.77
C ASP A 61 17.62 36.52 -29.25
N VAL A 62 17.70 35.44 -30.01
CA VAL A 62 17.02 34.17 -29.70
C VAL A 62 17.59 33.49 -28.47
N ASP A 63 18.92 33.50 -28.36
CA ASP A 63 19.63 32.88 -27.26
C ASP A 63 19.41 33.71 -25.99
N GLU A 64 19.40 35.05 -26.12
CA GLU A 64 19.03 35.95 -25.03
C GLU A 64 17.58 35.74 -24.54
N PHE A 65 16.63 35.51 -25.45
CA PHE A 65 15.27 35.11 -25.08
C PHE A 65 15.26 33.78 -24.32
N ALA A 66 15.93 32.76 -24.84
CA ALA A 66 15.97 31.45 -24.19
C ALA A 66 16.58 31.52 -22.78
N GLU A 67 17.56 32.41 -22.59
CA GLU A 67 18.25 32.62 -21.32
C GLU A 67 17.47 33.47 -20.32
N LYS A 68 16.67 34.45 -20.77
CA LYS A 68 16.06 35.46 -19.87
C LYS A 68 14.55 35.37 -19.74
N VAL A 69 13.84 34.67 -20.64
CA VAL A 69 12.38 34.54 -20.53
C VAL A 69 12.01 33.83 -19.23
N GLU A 70 11.04 34.39 -18.50
CA GLU A 70 10.53 33.78 -17.28
C GLU A 70 9.51 32.67 -17.60
N VAL A 71 9.51 31.58 -16.82
CA VAL A 71 8.72 30.38 -17.11
C VAL A 71 7.21 30.65 -17.24
N ASN A 72 6.64 31.58 -16.45
CA ASN A 72 5.23 31.96 -16.57
C ASN A 72 4.90 32.67 -17.86
N ALA A 73 5.81 33.55 -18.30
CA ALA A 73 5.65 34.28 -19.55
C ALA A 73 5.65 33.27 -20.70
N LEU A 74 6.62 32.35 -20.70
CA LEU A 74 6.72 31.28 -21.70
C LEU A 74 5.48 30.37 -21.73
N LEU A 75 5.00 29.90 -20.56
CA LEU A 75 3.79 29.08 -20.47
C LEU A 75 2.54 29.81 -20.99
N GLN A 76 2.40 31.09 -20.67
CA GLN A 76 1.28 31.90 -21.17
C GLN A 76 1.36 32.13 -22.68
N LEU A 77 2.56 32.32 -23.23
CA LEU A 77 2.77 32.44 -24.67
C LEU A 77 2.38 31.16 -25.41
N VAL A 78 2.83 30.01 -24.93
CA VAL A 78 2.46 28.70 -25.52
C VAL A 78 0.94 28.52 -25.48
N ARG A 79 0.29 28.91 -24.38
CA ARG A 79 -1.17 28.84 -24.24
C ARG A 79 -1.90 29.81 -25.18
N ARG A 80 -1.34 30.99 -25.43
CA ARG A 80 -1.91 31.99 -26.33
C ARG A 80 -1.91 31.49 -27.77
N TYR A 81 -0.79 30.92 -28.21
CA TYR A 81 -0.60 30.35 -29.55
C TYR A 81 -1.01 28.87 -29.64
N ASP A 82 -1.73 28.34 -28.65
CA ASP A 82 -2.16 26.95 -28.60
C ASP A 82 -2.93 26.59 -29.88
N ARG A 83 -3.96 27.35 -30.25
CA ARG A 83 -4.78 27.04 -31.43
C ARG A 83 -4.03 27.16 -32.76
N ASP A 84 -3.12 28.13 -32.86
CA ASP A 84 -2.53 28.51 -34.15
C ASP A 84 -1.24 27.74 -34.47
N VAL A 85 -0.48 27.39 -33.43
CA VAL A 85 0.87 26.78 -33.53
C VAL A 85 0.93 25.41 -32.87
N PHE A 86 0.46 25.29 -31.62
CA PHE A 86 0.81 24.13 -30.79
C PHE A 86 -0.23 23.00 -30.76
N PHE A 87 -1.50 23.25 -31.09
CA PHE A 87 -2.59 22.30 -30.91
C PHE A 87 -2.41 21.06 -31.78
N GLU A 88 -1.96 21.21 -33.03
CA GLU A 88 -1.66 20.08 -33.92
C GLU A 88 -0.52 19.20 -33.39
N LYS A 89 0.42 19.78 -32.62
CA LYS A 89 1.62 19.08 -32.12
C LYS A 89 1.39 18.46 -30.74
N LEU A 90 0.79 19.21 -29.83
CA LEU A 90 0.62 18.86 -28.42
C LEU A 90 -0.72 18.15 -28.14
N GLY A 91 -1.73 18.40 -28.97
CA GLY A 91 -3.09 17.89 -28.79
C GLY A 91 -3.72 18.25 -27.45
N HIS A 92 -4.77 17.52 -27.09
CA HIS A 92 -5.47 17.74 -25.82
C HIS A 92 -4.61 17.37 -24.60
N VAL A 93 -3.74 16.36 -24.72
CA VAL A 93 -2.91 15.89 -23.61
C VAL A 93 -1.87 16.94 -23.22
N GLY A 94 -1.13 17.50 -24.18
CA GLY A 94 -0.15 18.54 -23.88
C GLY A 94 -0.78 19.80 -23.32
N LYS A 95 -1.99 20.15 -23.77
CA LYS A 95 -2.77 21.25 -23.18
C LYS A 95 -3.14 21.01 -21.72
N THR A 96 -3.53 19.78 -21.37
CA THR A 96 -3.79 19.40 -19.98
C THR A 96 -2.52 19.51 -19.13
N TYR A 97 -1.38 19.03 -19.63
CA TYR A 97 -0.09 19.17 -18.94
C TYR A 97 0.28 20.64 -18.73
N LEU A 98 0.17 21.49 -19.74
CA LEU A 98 0.40 22.93 -19.61
C LEU A 98 -0.47 23.57 -18.52
N SER A 99 -1.74 23.17 -18.43
CA SER A 99 -2.64 23.69 -17.39
C SER A 99 -2.23 23.23 -15.99
N GLU A 100 -1.85 21.97 -15.82
CA GLU A 100 -1.39 21.42 -14.54
C GLU A 100 -0.07 22.06 -14.10
N ILE A 101 0.88 22.21 -15.02
CA ILE A 101 2.16 22.90 -14.80
C ILE A 101 1.93 24.36 -14.42
N GLN A 102 1.05 25.08 -15.11
CA GLN A 102 0.72 26.47 -14.81
C GLN A 102 0.14 26.63 -13.40
N SER A 103 -0.78 25.74 -13.01
CA SER A 103 -1.33 25.72 -11.65
C SER A 103 -0.25 25.46 -10.61
N ALA A 104 0.65 24.50 -10.86
CA ALA A 104 1.75 24.19 -9.96
C ALA A 104 2.76 25.34 -9.82
N ARG A 105 3.13 25.98 -10.94
CA ARG A 105 4.01 27.15 -10.96
C ARG A 105 3.42 28.31 -10.16
N ASN A 106 2.11 28.56 -10.27
CA ASN A 106 1.45 29.61 -9.49
C ASN A 106 1.54 29.33 -7.98
N LYS A 107 1.23 28.10 -7.54
CA LYS A 107 1.40 27.69 -6.14
C LYS A 107 2.84 27.85 -5.66
N TRP A 108 3.80 27.46 -6.50
CA TRP A 108 5.22 27.61 -6.21
C TRP A 108 5.64 29.09 -6.05
N ALA A 109 5.13 29.98 -6.92
CA ALA A 109 5.39 31.41 -6.85
C ALA A 109 4.81 32.05 -5.57
N TYR A 110 3.68 31.53 -5.06
CA TYR A 110 3.10 31.93 -3.77
C TYR A 110 3.78 31.28 -2.56
N GLN A 111 4.88 30.54 -2.76
CA GLN A 111 5.62 29.83 -1.71
C GLN A 111 4.74 28.85 -0.91
N GLU A 112 3.73 28.27 -1.55
CA GLU A 112 2.90 27.24 -0.92
C GLU A 112 3.71 25.98 -0.60
N THR A 113 3.27 25.23 0.41
CA THR A 113 3.90 23.96 0.77
C THR A 113 3.45 22.84 -0.15
N PHE A 114 4.37 21.96 -0.53
CA PHE A 114 4.10 20.79 -1.36
C PHE A 114 4.35 19.50 -0.59
N SER A 115 3.35 18.63 -0.54
CA SER A 115 3.55 17.25 -0.10
C SER A 115 4.49 16.52 -1.07
N VAL A 116 5.12 15.43 -0.63
CA VAL A 116 5.98 14.61 -1.50
C VAL A 116 5.20 14.07 -2.70
N ILE A 117 3.92 13.72 -2.49
CA ILE A 117 3.02 13.21 -3.53
C ILE A 117 2.71 14.30 -4.56
N ASP A 118 2.37 15.50 -4.10
CA ASP A 118 2.07 16.63 -5.00
C ASP A 118 3.31 17.05 -5.77
N ALA A 119 4.46 17.15 -5.10
CA ALA A 119 5.72 17.47 -5.76
C ALA A 119 6.09 16.44 -6.82
N HIS A 120 5.95 15.14 -6.53
CA HIS A 120 6.19 14.08 -7.51
C HIS A 120 5.26 14.24 -8.72
N ARG A 121 3.97 14.49 -8.50
CA ARG A 121 2.99 14.63 -9.59
C ARG A 121 3.31 15.83 -10.50
N VAL A 122 3.68 16.96 -9.91
CA VAL A 122 4.09 18.15 -10.67
C VAL A 122 5.32 17.85 -11.52
N VAL A 123 6.36 17.26 -10.92
CA VAL A 123 7.60 16.95 -11.64
C VAL A 123 7.37 15.90 -12.74
N ASP A 124 6.60 14.84 -12.48
CA ASP A 124 6.24 13.83 -13.49
C ASP A 124 5.47 14.45 -14.67
N THR A 125 4.57 15.39 -14.40
CA THR A 125 3.85 16.11 -15.46
C THR A 125 4.81 16.95 -16.31
N ILE A 126 5.78 17.62 -15.69
CA ILE A 126 6.82 18.37 -16.41
C ILE A 126 7.68 17.40 -17.24
N THR A 127 8.09 16.26 -16.70
CA THR A 127 8.88 15.25 -17.41
C THR A 127 8.16 14.75 -18.65
N ARG A 128 6.88 14.33 -18.52
CA ARG A 128 6.07 13.87 -19.65
C ARG A 128 5.88 14.94 -20.72
N PHE A 129 5.75 16.20 -20.30
CA PHE A 129 5.66 17.31 -21.25
C PHE A 129 6.98 17.54 -22.00
N LEU A 130 8.11 17.48 -21.30
CA LEU A 130 9.44 17.60 -21.91
C LEU A 130 9.75 16.43 -22.87
N GLU A 131 9.34 15.22 -22.53
CA GLU A 131 9.41 14.05 -23.42
C GLU A 131 8.56 14.24 -24.68
N MET A 132 7.34 14.78 -24.53
CA MET A 132 6.43 15.05 -25.66
C MET A 132 7.05 16.01 -26.68
N ILE A 133 7.81 17.01 -26.22
CA ILE A 133 8.53 17.95 -27.10
C ILE A 133 9.95 17.48 -27.46
N SER A 134 10.32 16.25 -27.07
CA SER A 134 11.65 15.64 -27.31
C SER A 134 12.81 16.48 -26.75
N SER A 135 12.65 17.06 -25.56
CA SER A 135 13.69 17.85 -24.90
C SER A 135 14.60 16.99 -24.02
N GLU A 136 15.91 17.18 -24.12
CA GLU A 136 16.90 16.51 -23.25
C GLU A 136 16.73 16.88 -21.77
N GLN A 137 16.08 18.01 -21.47
CA GLN A 137 15.77 18.43 -20.10
C GLN A 137 14.82 17.47 -19.39
N ALA A 138 14.15 16.58 -20.12
CA ALA A 138 13.37 15.48 -19.54
C ALA A 138 14.21 14.66 -18.56
N ILE A 139 15.48 14.38 -18.87
CA ILE A 139 16.39 13.56 -18.05
C ILE A 139 16.57 14.18 -16.65
N VAL A 140 16.74 15.50 -16.58
CA VAL A 140 16.93 16.23 -15.31
C VAL A 140 15.67 16.13 -14.44
N THR A 141 14.50 16.33 -15.04
CA THR A 141 13.23 16.25 -14.31
C THR A 141 12.89 14.82 -13.90
N GLU A 142 13.26 13.83 -14.73
CA GLU A 142 13.08 12.41 -14.42
C GLU A 142 13.89 12.01 -13.17
N GLU A 143 15.13 12.49 -13.05
CA GLU A 143 15.95 12.26 -11.85
C GLU A 143 15.26 12.81 -10.59
N HIS A 144 14.70 14.03 -10.67
CA HIS A 144 13.94 14.61 -9.56
C HIS A 144 12.70 13.78 -9.21
N ALA A 145 11.97 13.28 -10.22
CA ALA A 145 10.80 12.42 -10.01
C ALA A 145 11.18 11.12 -9.30
N ARG A 146 12.26 10.44 -9.74
CA ARG A 146 12.76 9.21 -9.09
C ARG A 146 13.15 9.43 -7.63
N ILE A 147 13.77 10.56 -7.30
CA ILE A 147 14.14 10.89 -5.91
C ILE A 147 12.88 11.10 -5.04
N LEU A 148 11.87 11.81 -5.56
CA LEU A 148 10.61 12.02 -4.85
C LEU A 148 9.85 10.70 -4.64
N LEU A 149 9.85 9.83 -5.66
CA LEU A 149 9.23 8.50 -5.58
C LEU A 149 9.90 7.63 -4.51
N ARG A 150 11.24 7.62 -4.46
CA ARG A 150 11.99 6.92 -3.40
C ARG A 150 11.64 7.45 -2.01
N THR A 151 11.61 8.76 -1.85
CA THR A 151 11.24 9.41 -0.58
C THR A 151 9.85 8.98 -0.13
N ARG A 152 8.89 8.93 -1.06
CA ARG A 152 7.52 8.47 -0.79
C ARG A 152 7.50 7.02 -0.28
N TYR A 153 8.21 6.11 -0.95
CA TYR A 153 8.25 4.71 -0.51
C TYR A 153 8.91 4.55 0.86
N ASP A 154 9.96 5.31 1.15
CA ASP A 154 10.60 5.32 2.46
C ASP A 154 9.65 5.83 3.56
N GLU A 155 8.85 6.86 3.27
CA GLU A 155 7.82 7.38 4.17
C GLU A 155 6.68 6.37 4.41
N GLU A 156 6.17 5.74 3.35
CA GLU A 156 5.14 4.71 3.43
C GLU A 156 5.64 3.47 4.21
N ALA A 157 6.89 3.06 4.01
CA ALA A 157 7.53 1.98 4.77
C ALA A 157 7.68 2.33 6.25
N LYS A 158 8.10 3.56 6.57
CA LYS A 158 8.17 4.04 7.98
C LYS A 158 6.79 4.10 8.61
N GLN A 159 5.76 4.54 7.88
CA GLN A 159 4.39 4.58 8.38
C GLN A 159 3.82 3.18 8.62
N SER A 160 4.06 2.22 7.73
CA SER A 160 3.61 0.84 7.91
C SER A 160 4.30 0.15 9.09
N GLN A 161 5.61 0.39 9.27
CA GLN A 161 6.35 -0.06 10.45
C GLN A 161 5.81 0.57 11.74
N ARG A 162 5.54 1.88 11.76
CA ARG A 162 4.93 2.57 12.92
C ARG A 162 3.54 2.04 13.24
N ARG A 163 2.69 1.82 12.23
CA ARG A 163 1.35 1.23 12.42
C ARG A 163 1.44 -0.18 12.98
N THR A 164 2.38 -1.00 12.50
CA THR A 164 2.61 -2.36 12.99
C THR A 164 3.10 -2.34 14.44
N LYS A 165 4.07 -1.47 14.77
CA LYS A 165 4.55 -1.27 16.15
C LYS A 165 3.43 -0.82 17.08
N ASN A 166 2.66 0.22 16.72
CA ASN A 166 1.55 0.70 17.55
C ASN A 166 0.47 -0.37 17.77
N LYS A 167 0.21 -1.21 16.77
CA LYS A 167 -0.73 -2.35 16.90
C LYS A 167 -0.18 -3.43 17.84
N GLN A 168 1.14 -3.66 17.86
CA GLN A 168 1.80 -4.56 18.80
C GLN A 168 1.85 -3.98 20.23
N THR A 169 2.14 -2.68 20.40
CA THR A 169 2.16 -2.03 21.73
C THR A 169 0.78 -2.01 22.37
N ALA A 170 -0.30 -1.83 21.59
CA ALA A 170 -1.67 -1.91 22.10
C ALA A 170 -2.12 -3.33 22.49
N LEU A 171 -1.42 -4.38 22.01
CA LEU A 171 -1.70 -5.78 22.36
C LEU A 171 -0.94 -6.25 23.62
N PHE A 172 0.09 -5.50 24.06
CA PHE A 172 0.94 -5.86 25.19
C PHE A 172 1.26 -4.66 26.10
N THR A 173 0.24 -4.00 26.62
CA THR A 173 0.42 -3.32 27.91
C THR A 173 0.46 -4.41 28.97
N ILE A 174 1.65 -4.87 29.37
CA ILE A 174 1.79 -5.82 30.48
C ILE A 174 1.19 -5.10 31.70
N PRO A 175 0.09 -5.57 32.28
CA PRO A 175 -0.42 -5.00 33.52
C PRO A 175 0.70 -5.05 34.57
N GLU A 176 0.99 -3.93 35.24
CA GLU A 176 1.96 -3.93 36.34
C GLU A 176 1.59 -5.01 37.36
N GLY A 177 2.56 -5.87 37.72
CA GLY A 177 2.38 -6.92 38.73
C GLY A 177 2.22 -8.36 38.22
N LEU A 178 2.27 -8.63 36.91
CA LEU A 178 2.33 -10.01 36.42
C LEU A 178 3.70 -10.64 36.67
N LYS A 179 3.72 -11.74 37.41
CA LYS A 179 4.94 -12.53 37.63
C LYS A 179 5.36 -13.25 36.34
N PRO A 180 6.67 -13.41 36.08
CA PRO A 180 7.17 -14.25 34.99
C PRO A 180 6.51 -15.63 35.03
N TRP A 181 6.18 -16.20 33.86
CA TRP A 181 5.52 -17.52 33.78
C TRP A 181 6.28 -18.62 34.55
N ARG A 182 7.61 -18.51 34.62
CA ARG A 182 8.51 -19.42 35.34
C ARG A 182 8.27 -19.44 36.85
N GLU A 183 7.67 -18.38 37.40
CA GLU A 183 7.35 -18.27 38.83
C GLU A 183 5.93 -18.72 39.16
N VAL A 184 5.07 -18.91 38.15
CA VAL A 184 3.65 -19.23 38.33
C VAL A 184 3.23 -20.55 37.70
N ILE A 185 4.09 -21.16 36.87
CA ILE A 185 3.84 -22.45 36.21
C ILE A 185 4.98 -23.40 36.55
N LEU A 186 4.61 -24.58 37.05
CA LEU A 186 5.51 -25.72 37.17
C LEU A 186 5.51 -26.46 35.81
N PRO A 187 6.67 -26.62 35.15
CA PRO A 187 6.79 -27.47 33.98
C PRO A 187 6.31 -28.90 34.28
N HIS A 188 5.79 -29.58 33.27
CA HIS A 188 5.42 -30.99 33.41
C HIS A 188 6.68 -31.84 33.70
N THR A 189 6.48 -33.00 34.36
CA THR A 189 7.57 -33.80 34.91
C THR A 189 8.59 -34.22 33.85
N ASP A 190 8.12 -34.64 32.68
CA ASP A 190 8.92 -34.97 31.49
C ASP A 190 9.88 -33.84 31.04
N VAL A 191 9.41 -32.59 31.06
CA VAL A 191 10.20 -31.40 30.72
C VAL A 191 11.15 -31.04 31.85
N SER A 192 10.71 -31.17 33.11
CA SER A 192 11.53 -30.85 34.27
C SER A 192 12.67 -31.86 34.51
N GLU A 193 12.45 -33.13 34.19
CA GLU A 193 13.39 -34.24 34.37
C GLU A 193 14.28 -34.47 33.13
N GLY A 194 13.98 -33.78 32.02
CA GLY A 194 14.75 -33.90 30.77
C GLY A 194 14.51 -35.21 30.01
N SER A 195 13.46 -35.98 30.34
CA SER A 195 13.06 -37.23 29.70
C SER A 195 12.19 -37.02 28.44
N TYR A 196 12.19 -35.79 27.90
CA TYR A 196 11.48 -35.36 26.70
C TYR A 196 11.78 -36.24 25.47
N GLN A 197 10.74 -36.81 24.86
CA GLN A 197 10.81 -37.45 23.54
C GLN A 197 10.00 -36.68 22.51
N GLN A 198 10.67 -36.13 21.50
CA GLN A 198 10.04 -35.34 20.43
C GLN A 198 8.95 -36.12 19.66
N ALA A 199 9.05 -37.45 19.62
CA ALA A 199 8.10 -38.34 18.95
C ALA A 199 6.73 -38.42 19.65
N GLU A 200 6.64 -38.10 20.96
CA GLU A 200 5.39 -38.17 21.73
C GLU A 200 4.46 -36.97 21.48
N PHE A 201 4.98 -35.87 20.92
CA PHE A 201 4.21 -34.65 20.67
C PHE A 201 3.58 -34.57 19.28
N ALA A 202 3.87 -35.53 18.40
CA ALA A 202 3.23 -35.59 17.09
C ALA A 202 1.87 -36.30 17.22
N ALA A 203 0.81 -35.51 17.26
CA ALA A 203 -0.56 -36.01 17.15
C ALA A 203 -0.72 -36.83 15.86
N ASP A 204 -1.11 -38.10 15.98
CA ASP A 204 -1.40 -39.01 14.87
C ASP A 204 -2.83 -39.51 14.99
N LEU A 205 -3.69 -39.05 14.08
CA LEU A 205 -5.10 -39.43 14.06
C LEU A 205 -5.29 -40.93 13.87
N SER A 206 -4.43 -41.59 13.08
CA SER A 206 -4.56 -43.02 12.78
C SER A 206 -4.38 -43.85 14.05
N LYS A 207 -3.36 -43.55 14.84
CA LYS A 207 -3.12 -44.22 16.13
C LYS A 207 -4.26 -44.01 17.13
N VAL A 208 -4.91 -42.84 17.10
CA VAL A 208 -6.08 -42.56 17.96
C VAL A 208 -7.31 -43.34 17.49
N VAL A 209 -7.50 -43.46 16.18
CA VAL A 209 -8.56 -44.29 15.58
C VAL A 209 -8.35 -45.77 15.92
N ASP A 210 -7.11 -46.26 15.80
CA ASP A 210 -6.71 -47.65 16.09
C ASP A 210 -6.63 -47.96 17.59
N GLY A 211 -6.75 -46.95 18.46
CA GLY A 211 -6.70 -47.09 19.92
C GLY A 211 -5.31 -47.38 20.49
N THR A 212 -4.25 -47.22 19.68
CA THR A 212 -2.83 -47.46 20.02
C THR A 212 -2.08 -46.19 20.42
N ALA A 213 -2.71 -45.02 20.32
CA ALA A 213 -2.15 -43.77 20.81
C ALA A 213 -2.04 -43.73 22.34
N ASN A 214 -1.14 -42.88 22.84
CA ASN A 214 -1.01 -42.58 24.27
C ASN A 214 -2.34 -42.05 24.84
N GLU A 215 -2.61 -42.32 26.12
CA GLU A 215 -3.86 -41.95 26.79
C GLU A 215 -4.20 -40.46 26.66
N GLU A 216 -3.19 -39.59 26.60
CA GLU A 216 -3.37 -38.13 26.44
C GLU A 216 -4.06 -37.72 25.13
N TYR A 217 -3.85 -38.49 24.05
CA TYR A 217 -4.50 -38.26 22.75
C TYR A 217 -5.67 -39.18 22.52
N LYS A 218 -5.72 -40.34 23.20
CA LYS A 218 -6.78 -41.34 23.04
C LYS A 218 -8.02 -41.01 23.85
N ASN A 219 -7.86 -40.53 25.09
CA ASN A 219 -8.98 -40.18 25.95
C ASN A 219 -9.51 -38.78 25.61
N PRO A 220 -10.79 -38.64 25.21
CA PRO A 220 -11.36 -37.34 24.85
C PRO A 220 -11.23 -36.27 25.94
N LYS A 221 -11.42 -36.64 27.21
CA LYS A 221 -11.39 -35.70 28.33
C LYS A 221 -9.97 -35.21 28.61
N GLU A 222 -8.99 -36.10 28.60
CA GLU A 222 -7.58 -35.71 28.77
C GLU A 222 -7.08 -34.88 27.57
N PHE A 223 -7.50 -35.24 26.35
CA PHE A 223 -7.19 -34.46 25.15
C PHE A 223 -7.68 -33.01 25.28
N PHE A 224 -8.95 -32.81 25.64
CA PHE A 224 -9.52 -31.46 25.76
C PHE A 224 -8.98 -30.70 26.98
N LYS A 225 -8.69 -31.38 28.08
CA LYS A 225 -8.04 -30.77 29.26
C LYS A 225 -6.66 -30.18 28.95
N ARG A 226 -5.92 -30.79 28.03
CA ARG A 226 -4.59 -30.35 27.58
C ARG A 226 -4.63 -29.46 26.34
N THR A 227 -5.79 -29.32 25.71
CA THR A 227 -5.95 -28.56 24.48
C THR A 227 -6.56 -27.19 24.75
N TYR A 228 -5.81 -26.14 24.42
CA TYR A 228 -6.37 -24.79 24.40
C TYR A 228 -7.26 -24.60 23.17
N VAL A 229 -8.57 -24.48 23.39
CA VAL A 229 -9.55 -24.26 22.32
C VAL A 229 -9.44 -22.82 21.81
N THR A 230 -8.63 -22.65 20.76
CA THR A 230 -8.47 -21.37 20.07
C THR A 230 -9.78 -20.93 19.40
N LYS A 231 -9.91 -19.63 19.11
CA LYS A 231 -11.07 -19.08 18.38
C LYS A 231 -11.37 -19.84 17.07
N GLY A 232 -10.35 -20.16 16.28
CA GLY A 232 -10.54 -20.90 15.03
C GLY A 232 -11.00 -22.35 15.24
N MET A 233 -10.51 -23.02 16.29
CA MET A 233 -11.01 -24.35 16.66
C MET A 233 -12.45 -24.28 17.15
N LEU A 234 -12.81 -23.26 17.94
CA LEU A 234 -14.18 -23.04 18.40
C LEU A 234 -15.14 -22.88 17.21
N GLU A 235 -14.79 -22.03 16.24
CA GLU A 235 -15.57 -21.81 15.01
C GLU A 235 -15.75 -23.13 14.22
N LEU A 236 -14.69 -23.93 14.11
CA LEU A 236 -14.73 -25.26 13.48
C LEU A 236 -15.69 -26.21 14.21
N LEU A 237 -15.60 -26.32 15.53
CA LEU A 237 -16.47 -27.19 16.33
C LEU A 237 -17.93 -26.75 16.26
N VAL A 238 -18.21 -25.44 16.27
CA VAL A 238 -19.56 -24.88 16.10
C VAL A 238 -20.13 -25.22 14.72
N ALA A 239 -19.36 -25.01 13.65
CA ALA A 239 -19.79 -25.32 12.29
C ALA A 239 -20.09 -26.81 12.13
N ALA A 240 -19.21 -27.67 12.65
CA ALA A 240 -19.42 -29.12 12.65
C ALA A 240 -20.63 -29.53 13.48
N ASN A 241 -20.83 -28.94 14.67
CA ASN A 241 -21.97 -29.28 15.53
C ASN A 241 -23.31 -28.92 14.87
N LYS A 242 -23.40 -27.76 14.21
CA LYS A 242 -24.56 -27.39 13.39
C LYS A 242 -24.85 -28.41 12.30
N ARG A 243 -23.79 -28.85 11.59
CA ARG A 243 -23.89 -29.80 10.48
C ARG A 243 -24.36 -31.18 10.94
N MET A 244 -23.76 -31.73 11.99
CA MET A 244 -24.11 -33.06 12.53
C MET A 244 -25.50 -33.11 13.17
N ASN A 245 -26.08 -31.95 13.48
CA ASN A 245 -27.44 -31.81 13.97
C ASN A 245 -28.42 -31.30 12.89
N SER A 246 -28.04 -31.32 11.61
CA SER A 246 -28.89 -30.88 10.48
C SER A 246 -29.41 -29.44 10.57
N LYS A 247 -28.73 -28.56 11.32
CA LYS A 247 -29.09 -27.12 11.45
C LYS A 247 -28.25 -26.22 10.53
N GLY A 248 -27.77 -26.75 9.40
CA GLY A 248 -26.88 -26.05 8.46
C GLY A 248 -25.40 -26.19 8.81
N GLY A 249 -24.54 -25.30 8.32
CA GLY A 249 -23.09 -25.39 8.47
C GLY A 249 -22.38 -25.88 7.20
N ASP A 250 -21.15 -25.43 7.01
CA ASP A 250 -20.39 -25.65 5.79
C ASP A 250 -20.00 -27.12 5.63
N PRO A 251 -20.29 -27.76 4.48
CA PRO A 251 -19.98 -29.17 4.25
C PRO A 251 -18.49 -29.43 4.02
N VAL A 252 -17.74 -28.40 3.61
CA VAL A 252 -16.31 -28.48 3.32
C VAL A 252 -15.62 -27.31 4.00
N ILE A 253 -14.70 -27.61 4.91
CA ILE A 253 -13.94 -26.60 5.66
C ILE A 253 -12.46 -26.75 5.32
N GLN A 254 -11.86 -25.70 4.75
CA GLN A 254 -10.44 -25.68 4.42
C GLN A 254 -9.61 -25.20 5.62
N LEU A 255 -8.84 -26.10 6.24
CA LEU A 255 -7.92 -25.78 7.33
C LEU A 255 -6.66 -25.07 6.77
N LYS A 256 -6.71 -23.73 6.66
CA LYS A 256 -5.55 -22.91 6.27
C LYS A 256 -4.69 -22.59 7.49
N THR A 257 -3.73 -23.45 7.81
CA THR A 257 -2.71 -23.15 8.81
C THR A 257 -1.30 -23.42 8.26
N ALA A 258 -0.33 -22.60 8.69
CA ALA A 258 1.08 -22.79 8.37
C ALA A 258 1.62 -24.14 8.89
N PHE A 259 2.87 -24.48 8.57
CA PHE A 259 3.54 -25.67 9.12
C PHE A 259 3.47 -25.67 10.67
N GLY A 260 3.11 -26.81 11.25
CA GLY A 260 2.92 -26.95 12.72
C GLY A 260 1.64 -26.32 13.28
N GLY A 261 0.78 -25.70 12.46
CA GLY A 261 -0.40 -24.96 12.91
C GLY A 261 -1.62 -25.80 13.31
N GLY A 262 -1.43 -27.00 13.88
CA GLY A 262 -2.52 -27.73 14.56
C GLY A 262 -3.58 -28.43 13.71
N LYS A 263 -3.35 -28.70 12.41
CA LYS A 263 -4.35 -29.40 11.55
C LYS A 263 -4.79 -30.75 12.10
N THR A 264 -3.83 -31.61 12.45
CA THR A 264 -4.13 -32.93 13.02
C THR A 264 -4.84 -32.81 14.36
N HIS A 265 -4.49 -31.79 15.15
CA HIS A 265 -5.14 -31.47 16.42
C HIS A 265 -6.61 -31.04 16.24
N SER A 266 -6.90 -30.23 15.22
CA SER A 266 -8.26 -29.86 14.84
C SER A 266 -9.08 -31.06 14.39
N MET A 267 -8.48 -31.98 13.64
CA MET A 267 -9.15 -33.23 13.25
C MET A 267 -9.42 -34.12 14.46
N LEU A 268 -8.47 -34.25 15.39
CA LEU A 268 -8.65 -34.99 16.65
C LEU A 268 -9.75 -34.38 17.52
N ALA A 269 -9.83 -33.06 17.61
CA ALA A 269 -10.90 -32.39 18.36
C ALA A 269 -12.30 -32.73 17.79
N LEU A 270 -12.45 -32.72 16.47
CA LEU A 270 -13.69 -33.15 15.81
C LEU A 270 -13.97 -34.63 16.06
N TYR A 271 -12.96 -35.48 15.91
CA TYR A 271 -13.07 -36.92 16.16
C TYR A 271 -13.55 -37.21 17.59
N HIS A 272 -12.90 -36.61 18.60
CA HIS A 272 -13.26 -36.78 20.00
C HIS A 272 -14.62 -36.23 20.34
N MET A 273 -15.00 -35.08 19.78
CA MET A 273 -16.33 -34.50 19.99
C MET A 273 -17.43 -35.44 19.48
N PHE A 274 -17.35 -35.91 18.25
CA PHE A 274 -18.45 -36.67 17.63
C PHE A 274 -18.35 -38.19 17.79
N SER A 275 -17.22 -38.70 18.27
CA SER A 275 -16.97 -40.14 18.39
C SER A 275 -16.43 -40.57 19.76
N GLY A 276 -16.13 -39.64 20.65
CA GLY A 276 -15.66 -39.90 22.01
C GLY A 276 -16.79 -39.96 23.02
N ASP A 277 -16.48 -40.47 24.22
CA ASP A 277 -17.38 -40.39 25.38
C ASP A 277 -17.17 -39.04 26.09
N ILE A 278 -17.79 -38.00 25.53
CA ILE A 278 -17.64 -36.62 26.00
C ILE A 278 -18.93 -35.82 25.83
N SER A 279 -19.16 -34.88 26.74
CA SER A 279 -20.24 -33.89 26.64
C SER A 279 -19.69 -32.49 26.37
N LEU A 280 -20.55 -31.55 25.97
CA LEU A 280 -20.13 -30.14 25.82
C LEU A 280 -19.57 -29.56 27.12
N ALA A 281 -19.98 -30.07 28.30
CA ALA A 281 -19.48 -29.60 29.59
C ALA A 281 -18.03 -30.01 29.86
N ASP A 282 -17.55 -31.09 29.24
CA ASP A 282 -16.17 -31.58 29.39
C ASP A 282 -15.19 -30.84 28.45
N ILE A 283 -15.69 -30.06 27.48
CA ILE A 283 -14.88 -29.30 26.53
C ILE A 283 -14.65 -27.89 27.09
N PRO A 284 -13.39 -27.41 27.20
CA PRO A 284 -13.13 -26.02 27.54
C PRO A 284 -13.86 -25.07 26.59
N ASN A 285 -14.58 -24.09 27.13
CA ASN A 285 -15.46 -23.19 26.37
C ASN A 285 -16.63 -23.88 25.65
N GLY A 286 -17.05 -25.08 26.07
CA GLY A 286 -18.20 -25.78 25.48
C GLY A 286 -19.54 -25.04 25.64
N ILE A 287 -19.64 -24.14 26.63
CA ILE A 287 -20.77 -23.19 26.76
C ILE A 287 -20.85 -22.27 25.53
N ASP A 288 -19.70 -21.84 24.99
CA ASP A 288 -19.64 -21.00 23.79
C ASP A 288 -20.04 -21.79 22.53
N ILE A 289 -19.69 -23.08 22.48
CA ILE A 289 -20.16 -23.98 21.42
C ILE A 289 -21.68 -24.09 21.47
N LYS A 290 -22.24 -24.31 22.67
CA LYS A 290 -23.69 -24.39 22.89
C LYS A 290 -24.39 -23.08 22.48
N SER A 291 -23.90 -21.93 22.95
CA SER A 291 -24.53 -20.63 22.67
C SER A 291 -24.48 -20.26 21.19
N ALA A 292 -23.35 -20.50 20.51
CA ALA A 292 -23.17 -20.16 19.10
C ALA A 292 -23.85 -21.16 18.13
N SER A 293 -24.00 -22.41 18.54
CA SER A 293 -24.69 -23.44 17.75
C SER A 293 -26.19 -23.52 18.01
N GLY A 294 -26.66 -23.08 19.18
CA GLY A 294 -28.06 -23.27 19.61
C GLY A 294 -28.44 -24.75 19.76
N ILE A 295 -27.46 -25.59 20.09
CA ILE A 295 -27.58 -27.04 20.18
C ILE A 295 -26.87 -27.52 21.45
N ASP A 296 -27.60 -28.26 22.28
CA ASP A 296 -27.13 -28.78 23.56
C ASP A 296 -26.58 -30.21 23.49
N SER A 297 -26.86 -30.91 22.39
CA SER A 297 -26.50 -32.31 22.17
C SER A 297 -25.33 -32.44 21.19
N ILE A 298 -24.46 -33.40 21.46
CA ILE A 298 -23.48 -33.88 20.49
C ILE A 298 -24.01 -35.20 19.94
N ASN A 299 -24.33 -35.23 18.65
CA ASN A 299 -24.76 -36.46 17.99
C ASN A 299 -23.54 -37.35 17.75
N LYS A 300 -23.61 -38.61 18.17
CA LYS A 300 -22.59 -39.58 17.80
C LYS A 300 -22.64 -39.82 16.30
N VAL A 301 -21.49 -39.73 15.65
CA VAL A 301 -21.35 -39.93 14.21
C VAL A 301 -20.70 -41.29 13.97
N ASN A 302 -21.28 -42.08 13.07
CA ASN A 302 -20.69 -43.34 12.66
C ASN A 302 -19.42 -43.08 11.85
N ARG A 303 -18.36 -43.82 12.19
CA ARG A 303 -17.14 -43.91 11.40
C ARG A 303 -17.42 -44.88 10.26
N ALA A 304 -17.05 -44.51 9.04
CA ALA A 304 -17.11 -45.43 7.90
C ALA A 304 -16.16 -46.62 8.13
#